data_AF-A0A7V9IG69-F1
#
_entry.id   AF-A0A7V9IG69-F1
#
_cell.length_a   1.000
_cell.length_b   1.000
_cell.length_c   1.000
_cell.angle_alpha   90.00
_cell.angle_beta   90.00
_cell.angle_gamma   90.00
#
_symmetry.space_group_name_H-M   'P 1'
#
loop_
_entity.id
_entity.type
_entity.pdbx_description
1 polymer ?
#
loop_
_entity_poly.entity_id
_entity_poly.type
_entity_poly.pdbx_seq_one_letter_code
_entity_poly.pdbx_strand_id
1 'polypeptide(L)'
;MTETMATERELDGYRAGADRFEAELNEEYYLHYAGHKPELDLRSIYERHAELTDLETVKRLGRAVRGRENLELFRFGCESYLGELTREHAEKIAELEATLQVPHDGEPVGYRMLPPTIANTADRSTRARLEQARNELTEEHLNPLHLEAVATTQRALPELGAETYYELYRDRFGFDLDGLAGQCRAFLDSTERLYEEAMDRALREHVGVGLAEAERYDTRRFFRGASWDKAFPADRMLP
;
A
#
# COMPACT_ATOMS: atom_id res chain seq x y z
N MET A 1 -16.15 20.85 31.13
CA MET A 1 -16.39 21.75 29.98
C MET A 1 -17.25 20.98 29.01
N THR A 2 -18.38 21.53 28.58
CA THR A 2 -19.28 20.86 27.64
C THR A 2 -18.59 20.84 26.27
N GLU A 3 -18.11 19.68 25.83
CA GLU A 3 -17.45 19.53 24.54
C GLU A 3 -18.47 19.65 23.40
N THR A 4 -18.24 20.62 22.50
CA THR A 4 -19.17 20.99 21.41
C THR A 4 -19.07 20.01 20.23
N MET A 5 -20.21 19.66 19.63
CA MET A 5 -20.30 18.91 18.37
C MET A 5 -20.00 19.82 17.17
N ALA A 6 -19.52 19.25 16.05
CA ALA A 6 -19.39 19.99 14.79
C ALA A 6 -20.77 20.42 14.24
N THR A 7 -20.85 21.66 13.77
CA THR A 7 -22.01 22.24 13.07
C THR A 7 -22.04 21.82 11.60
N GLU A 8 -23.20 21.92 10.93
CA GLU A 8 -23.32 21.59 9.50
C GLU A 8 -22.34 22.38 8.62
N ARG A 9 -22.14 23.66 8.91
CA ARG A 9 -21.17 24.51 8.19
C ARG A 9 -19.73 24.02 8.37
N GLU A 10 -19.36 23.56 9.56
CA GLU A 10 -18.03 22.99 9.82
C GLU A 10 -17.86 21.67 9.08
N LEU A 11 -18.91 20.83 9.01
CA LEU A 11 -18.90 19.58 8.24
C LEU A 11 -18.75 19.84 6.74
N ASP A 12 -19.47 20.82 6.19
CA ASP A 12 -19.34 21.20 4.77
C ASP A 12 -17.93 21.72 4.45
N GLY A 13 -17.36 22.54 5.34
CA GLY A 13 -15.98 23.03 5.20
C GLY A 13 -14.97 21.89 5.26
N TYR A 14 -15.16 20.94 6.18
CA TYR A 14 -14.31 19.76 6.32
C TYR A 14 -14.37 18.86 5.08
N ARG A 15 -15.57 18.61 4.51
CA ARG A 15 -15.72 17.86 3.24
C ARG A 15 -14.94 18.51 2.10
N ALA A 16 -15.13 19.82 1.90
CA ALA A 16 -14.44 20.53 0.83
C ALA A 16 -12.90 20.59 1.04
N GLY A 17 -12.46 20.60 2.31
CA GLY A 17 -11.06 20.43 2.66
C GLY A 17 -10.54 19.04 2.31
N ALA A 18 -11.26 17.99 2.72
CA ALA A 18 -10.93 16.60 2.46
C ALA A 18 -10.74 16.30 0.97
N ASP A 19 -11.67 16.77 0.13
CA ASP A 19 -11.58 16.60 -1.33
C ASP A 19 -10.29 17.21 -1.91
N ARG A 20 -9.91 18.41 -1.45
CA ARG A 20 -8.67 19.07 -1.90
C ARG A 20 -7.42 18.39 -1.36
N PHE A 21 -7.43 17.99 -0.09
CA PHE A 21 -6.33 17.27 0.52
C PHE A 21 -6.05 15.96 -0.19
N GLU A 22 -7.08 15.17 -0.47
CA GLU A 22 -6.95 13.92 -1.25
C GLU A 22 -6.45 14.18 -2.68
N ALA A 23 -6.94 15.22 -3.35
CA ALA A 23 -6.45 15.57 -4.68
C ALA A 23 -4.95 15.89 -4.67
N GLU A 24 -4.50 16.71 -3.71
CA GLU A 24 -3.09 17.07 -3.54
C GLU A 24 -2.21 15.85 -3.17
N LEU A 25 -2.67 14.98 -2.27
CA LEU A 25 -1.95 13.75 -1.91
C LEU A 25 -1.81 12.81 -3.11
N ASN A 26 -2.91 12.56 -3.83
CA ASN A 26 -2.88 11.68 -4.99
C ASN A 26 -2.00 12.24 -6.12
N GLU A 27 -2.02 13.55 -6.35
CA GLU A 27 -1.12 14.22 -7.30
C GLU A 27 0.34 14.06 -6.89
N GLU A 28 0.68 14.27 -5.61
CA GLU A 28 2.04 14.13 -5.09
C GLU A 28 2.56 12.70 -5.23
N TYR A 29 1.75 11.71 -4.85
CA TYR A 29 2.07 10.30 -5.05
C TYR A 29 2.26 9.95 -6.52
N TYR A 30 1.38 10.45 -7.40
CA TYR A 30 1.51 10.25 -8.85
C TYR A 30 2.83 10.85 -9.36
N LEU A 31 3.12 12.11 -9.03
CA LEU A 31 4.31 12.79 -9.49
C LEU A 31 5.59 12.07 -9.05
N HIS A 32 5.64 11.60 -7.80
CA HIS A 32 6.78 10.85 -7.30
C HIS A 32 6.94 9.48 -7.97
N TYR A 33 5.89 8.64 -7.93
CA TYR A 33 5.98 7.26 -8.41
C TYR A 33 5.98 7.13 -9.94
N ALA A 34 5.51 8.14 -10.68
CA ALA A 34 5.68 8.25 -12.13
C ALA A 34 7.03 8.84 -12.56
N GLY A 35 7.89 9.24 -11.60
CA GLY A 35 9.22 9.80 -11.89
C GLY A 35 9.21 11.25 -12.39
N HIS A 36 8.10 11.98 -12.20
CA HIS A 36 8.01 13.41 -12.50
C HIS A 36 8.57 14.29 -11.39
N LYS A 37 8.68 13.76 -10.17
CA LYS A 37 9.25 14.44 -8.99
C LYS A 37 10.19 13.49 -8.23
N PRO A 38 11.42 13.92 -7.88
CA PRO A 38 12.39 13.04 -7.22
C PRO A 38 12.02 12.72 -5.77
N GLU A 39 11.41 13.66 -5.07
CA GLU A 39 11.08 13.59 -3.64
C GLU A 39 9.57 13.46 -3.46
N LEU A 40 9.15 12.69 -2.47
CA LEU A 40 7.77 12.67 -1.99
C LEU A 40 7.68 13.68 -0.85
N ASP A 41 7.04 14.84 -1.09
CA ASP A 41 6.85 15.91 -0.10
C ASP A 41 5.40 15.91 0.38
N LEU A 42 5.14 15.07 1.37
CA LEU A 42 3.85 15.04 2.04
C LEU A 42 3.76 16.18 3.06
N ARG A 43 4.89 16.60 3.66
CA ARG A 43 4.93 17.61 4.73
C ARG A 43 4.17 18.86 4.35
N SER A 44 4.49 19.42 3.18
CA SER A 44 3.88 20.68 2.76
C SER A 44 2.36 20.55 2.58
N ILE A 45 1.86 19.37 2.18
CA ILE A 45 0.42 19.11 2.02
C ILE A 45 -0.26 19.04 3.39
N TYR A 46 0.27 18.21 4.29
CA TYR A 46 -0.29 18.07 5.64
C TYR A 46 -0.26 19.38 6.43
N GLU A 47 0.80 20.20 6.31
CA GLU A 47 0.86 21.53 6.94
C GLU A 47 -0.21 22.49 6.40
N ARG A 48 -0.52 22.46 5.10
CA ARG A 48 -1.60 23.26 4.50
C ARG A 48 -2.99 22.84 4.99
N HIS A 49 -3.16 21.56 5.29
CA HIS A 49 -4.43 20.94 5.67
C HIS A 49 -4.46 20.48 7.13
N ALA A 50 -3.66 21.10 8.01
CA ALA A 50 -3.44 20.64 9.38
C ALA A 50 -4.73 20.56 10.24
N GLU A 51 -5.75 21.37 9.93
CA GLU A 51 -7.05 21.29 10.60
C GLU A 51 -7.78 19.97 10.31
N LEU A 52 -7.53 19.33 9.16
CA LEU A 52 -8.18 18.07 8.79
C LEU A 52 -7.65 16.88 9.60
N THR A 53 -6.38 16.96 9.99
CA THR A 53 -5.65 15.90 10.69
C THR A 53 -5.52 16.18 12.18
N ASP A 54 -5.98 17.33 12.67
CA ASP A 54 -6.01 17.65 14.10
C ASP A 54 -6.91 16.67 14.89
N LEU A 55 -6.35 16.06 15.93
CA LEU A 55 -7.02 15.04 16.74
C LEU A 55 -8.34 15.55 17.34
N GLU A 56 -8.37 16.78 17.85
CA GLU A 56 -9.58 17.31 18.48
C GLU A 56 -10.67 17.58 17.45
N THR A 57 -10.29 17.97 16.24
CA THR A 57 -11.18 18.05 15.07
C THR A 57 -11.74 16.68 14.71
N VAL A 58 -10.90 15.65 14.62
CA VAL A 58 -11.33 14.27 14.36
C VAL A 58 -12.29 13.77 15.44
N LYS A 59 -12.01 14.03 16.72
CA LYS A 59 -12.92 13.68 17.83
C LYS A 59 -14.27 14.41 17.73
N ARG A 60 -14.29 15.69 17.33
CA ARG A 60 -15.55 16.43 17.09
C ARG A 60 -16.38 15.79 15.98
N LEU A 61 -15.75 15.34 14.90
CA LEU A 61 -16.42 14.60 13.82
C LEU A 61 -17.01 13.30 14.35
N GLY A 62 -16.24 12.55 15.13
CA GLY A 62 -16.71 11.32 15.79
C GLY A 62 -17.95 11.53 16.66
N ARG A 63 -18.01 12.65 17.40
CA ARG A 63 -19.20 13.04 18.17
C ARG A 63 -20.38 13.46 17.29
N ALA A 64 -20.12 13.96 16.08
CA ALA A 64 -21.12 14.42 15.11
C ALA A 64 -21.64 13.32 14.16
N VAL A 65 -21.15 12.08 14.28
CA VAL A 65 -21.57 10.95 13.44
C VAL A 65 -23.08 10.73 13.55
N ARG A 66 -23.76 10.96 12.42
CA ARG A 66 -25.18 10.69 12.21
C ARG A 66 -25.36 10.25 10.76
N GLY A 67 -25.82 9.02 10.58
CA GLY A 67 -25.92 8.43 9.24
C GLY A 67 -24.55 8.17 8.60
N ARG A 68 -24.59 7.69 7.35
CA ARG A 68 -23.39 7.25 6.64
C ARG A 68 -22.43 8.39 6.30
N GLU A 69 -22.94 9.52 5.82
CA GLU A 69 -22.08 10.62 5.34
C GLU A 69 -21.11 11.15 6.42
N ASN A 70 -21.61 11.43 7.63
CA ASN A 70 -20.76 11.89 8.72
C ASN A 70 -19.83 10.77 9.24
N LEU A 71 -20.23 9.50 9.08
CA LEU A 71 -19.37 8.37 9.42
C LEU A 71 -18.15 8.28 8.48
N GLU A 72 -18.35 8.47 7.18
CA GLU A 72 -17.27 8.49 6.20
C GLU A 72 -16.30 9.65 6.47
N LEU A 73 -16.80 10.83 6.86
CA LEU A 73 -15.95 11.95 7.27
C LEU A 73 -15.12 11.65 8.51
N PHE A 74 -15.73 11.01 9.51
CA PHE A 74 -15.01 10.60 10.71
C PHE A 74 -13.94 9.56 10.37
N ARG A 75 -14.25 8.59 9.50
CA ARG A 75 -13.25 7.61 9.03
C ARG A 75 -12.09 8.30 8.32
N PHE A 76 -12.39 9.18 7.37
CA PHE A 76 -11.38 9.97 6.68
C PHE A 76 -10.48 10.71 7.68
N GLY A 77 -11.07 11.42 8.64
CA GLY A 77 -10.28 12.16 9.65
C GLY A 77 -9.39 11.25 10.50
N CYS A 78 -9.87 10.07 10.89
CA CYS A 78 -9.04 9.07 11.57
C CYS A 78 -7.87 8.60 10.69
N GLU A 79 -8.13 8.26 9.43
CA GLU A 79 -7.11 7.81 8.47
C GLU A 79 -6.08 8.90 8.20
N SER A 80 -6.51 10.15 8.00
CA SER A 80 -5.61 11.29 7.76
C SER A 80 -4.80 11.67 9.00
N TYR A 81 -5.37 11.60 10.21
CA TYR A 81 -4.60 11.80 11.45
C TYR A 81 -3.50 10.74 11.61
N LEU A 82 -3.82 9.46 11.39
CA LEU A 82 -2.83 8.38 11.45
C LEU A 82 -1.79 8.51 10.33
N GLY A 83 -2.20 9.00 9.15
CA GLY A 83 -1.32 9.35 8.04
C GLY A 83 -0.33 10.44 8.39
N GLU A 84 -0.78 11.51 9.06
CA GLU A 84 0.12 12.59 9.52
C GLU A 84 1.18 12.10 10.49
N LEU A 85 0.78 11.25 11.45
CA LEU A 85 1.71 10.66 12.43
C LEU A 85 2.81 9.79 11.81
N THR A 86 2.58 9.26 10.60
CA THR A 86 3.49 8.35 9.90
C THR A 86 4.04 8.91 8.59
N ARG A 87 3.77 10.19 8.33
CA ARG A 87 4.16 10.89 7.11
C ARG A 87 5.66 10.80 6.86
N GLU A 88 6.48 11.06 7.88
CA GLU A 88 7.95 11.00 7.77
C GLU A 88 8.45 9.59 7.43
N HIS A 89 7.81 8.55 7.96
CA HIS A 89 8.11 7.16 7.57
C HIS A 89 7.82 6.94 6.10
N ALA A 90 6.66 7.40 5.60
CA ALA A 90 6.28 7.26 4.19
C ALA A 90 7.27 7.98 3.26
N GLU A 91 7.64 9.23 3.58
CA GLU A 91 8.65 9.99 2.82
C GLU A 91 10.00 9.28 2.82
N LYS A 92 10.45 8.77 3.97
CA LYS A 92 11.74 8.07 4.08
C LYS A 92 11.76 6.75 3.33
N ILE A 93 10.67 5.98 3.38
CA ILE A 93 10.51 4.75 2.60
C ILE A 93 10.61 5.08 1.11
N ALA A 94 9.88 6.09 0.64
CA ALA A 94 9.91 6.50 -0.77
C ALA A 94 11.32 6.94 -1.22
N GLU A 95 12.04 7.70 -0.40
CA GLU A 95 13.44 8.09 -0.65
C GLU A 95 14.35 6.85 -0.76
N LEU A 96 14.24 5.90 0.16
CA LEU A 96 15.05 4.68 0.14
C LEU A 96 14.72 3.82 -1.08
N GLU A 97 13.45 3.60 -1.40
CA GLU A 97 13.08 2.86 -2.61
C GLU A 97 13.62 3.48 -3.90
N ALA A 98 13.71 4.82 -3.96
CA ALA A 98 14.23 5.56 -5.10
C ALA A 98 15.77 5.49 -5.22
N THR A 99 16.49 5.26 -4.12
CA THR A 99 17.95 5.37 -4.05
C THR A 99 18.68 4.05 -3.84
N LEU A 100 18.04 3.07 -3.19
CA LEU A 100 18.61 1.74 -2.98
C LEU A 100 18.85 1.04 -4.31
N GLN A 101 19.96 0.31 -4.39
CA GLN A 101 20.41 -0.37 -5.60
C GLN A 101 21.27 -1.57 -5.24
N VAL A 102 21.34 -2.54 -6.16
CA VAL A 102 22.24 -3.70 -6.07
C VAL A 102 23.05 -3.84 -7.35
N PRO A 103 24.29 -4.37 -7.29
CA PRO A 103 25.06 -4.65 -8.49
C PRO A 103 24.50 -5.87 -9.25
N HIS A 104 24.30 -5.74 -10.56
CA HIS A 104 23.91 -6.84 -11.44
C HIS A 104 24.50 -6.64 -12.84
N ASP A 105 25.20 -7.65 -13.36
CA ASP A 105 25.81 -7.62 -14.71
C ASP A 105 26.74 -6.41 -14.96
N GLY A 106 27.41 -5.95 -13.91
CA GLY A 106 28.36 -4.83 -13.98
C GLY A 106 27.71 -3.45 -13.83
N GLU A 107 26.38 -3.37 -13.76
CA GLU A 107 25.62 -2.13 -13.65
C GLU A 107 24.78 -2.10 -12.36
N PRO A 108 24.48 -0.91 -11.80
CA PRO A 108 23.55 -0.80 -10.69
C PRO A 108 22.11 -1.01 -11.16
N VAL A 109 21.36 -1.85 -10.45
CA VAL A 109 19.92 -2.00 -10.61
C VAL A 109 19.22 -1.43 -9.38
N GLY A 110 18.45 -0.36 -9.57
CA GLY A 110 17.68 0.28 -8.50
C GLY A 110 16.59 -0.64 -7.93
N TYR A 111 16.23 -0.43 -6.67
CA TYR A 111 15.28 -1.26 -5.93
C TYR A 111 13.92 -1.41 -6.65
N ARG A 112 13.37 -0.29 -7.14
CA ARG A 112 12.13 -0.28 -7.94
C ARG A 112 12.23 -1.05 -9.26
N MET A 113 13.44 -1.20 -9.80
CA MET A 113 13.70 -1.96 -11.02
C MET A 113 13.99 -3.44 -10.77
N LEU A 114 14.20 -3.89 -9.53
CA LEU A 114 14.43 -5.30 -9.23
C LEU A 114 13.24 -6.20 -9.64
N PRO A 115 11.97 -5.88 -9.30
CA PRO A 115 10.81 -6.65 -9.73
C PRO A 115 10.74 -6.94 -11.26
N PRO A 116 10.80 -5.94 -12.16
CA PRO A 116 10.79 -6.20 -13.60
C PRO A 116 12.07 -6.88 -14.07
N THR A 117 13.24 -6.58 -13.51
CA THR A 117 14.49 -7.27 -13.86
C THR A 117 14.38 -8.77 -13.56
N ILE A 118 13.98 -9.15 -12.35
CA ILE A 118 13.76 -10.55 -11.96
C ILE A 118 12.78 -11.25 -12.90
N ALA A 119 11.66 -10.60 -13.24
CA ALA A 119 10.65 -11.16 -14.13
C ALA A 119 11.18 -11.41 -15.55
N ASN A 120 12.06 -10.55 -16.05
CA ASN A 120 12.66 -10.65 -17.38
C ASN A 120 13.86 -11.61 -17.44
N THR A 121 14.57 -11.85 -16.34
CA THR A 121 15.72 -12.75 -16.28
C THR A 121 15.33 -14.21 -16.53
N ALA A 122 15.89 -14.81 -17.58
CA ALA A 122 15.60 -16.19 -17.97
C ALA A 122 16.22 -17.23 -17.02
N ASP A 123 17.45 -16.98 -16.56
CA ASP A 123 18.16 -17.89 -15.66
C ASP A 123 17.57 -17.86 -14.24
N ARG A 124 17.14 -19.04 -13.75
CA ARG A 124 16.50 -19.17 -12.43
C ARG A 124 17.44 -18.82 -11.28
N SER A 125 18.71 -19.22 -11.38
CA SER A 125 19.68 -18.97 -10.30
C SER A 125 19.95 -17.46 -10.13
N THR A 126 19.97 -16.73 -11.24
CA THR A 126 20.13 -15.27 -11.25
C THR A 126 18.88 -14.58 -10.73
N ARG A 127 17.68 -15.05 -11.10
CA ARG A 127 16.43 -14.58 -10.49
C ARG A 127 16.43 -14.74 -8.96
N ALA A 128 16.83 -15.90 -8.47
CA ALA A 128 16.92 -16.17 -7.03
C ALA A 128 17.88 -15.23 -6.31
N ARG A 129 19.08 -14.98 -6.88
CA ARG A 129 20.05 -14.03 -6.32
C ARG A 129 19.52 -12.60 -6.26
N LEU A 130 18.87 -12.13 -7.32
CA LEU A 130 18.27 -10.79 -7.37
C LEU A 130 17.12 -10.64 -6.38
N GLU A 131 16.28 -11.67 -6.23
CA GLU A 131 15.20 -11.69 -5.25
C GLU A 131 15.75 -11.67 -3.81
N GLN A 132 16.79 -12.44 -3.54
CA GLN A 132 17.48 -12.44 -2.24
C GLN A 132 18.05 -11.06 -1.91
N ALA A 133 18.78 -10.45 -2.85
CA ALA A 133 19.31 -9.09 -2.70
C ALA A 133 18.18 -8.07 -2.43
N ARG A 134 17.04 -8.19 -3.13
CA ARG A 134 15.86 -7.34 -2.88
C ARG A 134 15.30 -7.55 -1.48
N ASN A 135 15.24 -8.79 -0.99
CA ASN A 135 14.76 -9.10 0.35
C ASN A 135 15.70 -8.54 1.42
N GLU A 136 17.01 -8.68 1.25
CA GLU A 136 18.02 -8.10 2.15
C GLU A 136 17.88 -6.58 2.25
N LEU A 137 17.76 -5.87 1.13
CA LEU A 137 17.50 -4.43 1.13
C LEU A 137 16.20 -4.06 1.85
N THR A 138 15.14 -4.87 1.66
CA THR A 138 13.84 -4.64 2.30
C THR A 138 13.95 -4.84 3.82
N GLU A 139 14.59 -5.92 4.25
CA GLU A 139 14.78 -6.28 5.65
C GLU A 139 15.65 -5.28 6.39
N GLU A 140 16.76 -4.83 5.77
CA GLU A 140 17.71 -3.92 6.40
C GLU A 140 17.18 -2.49 6.47
N HIS A 141 16.56 -2.00 5.39
CA HIS A 141 16.29 -0.56 5.25
C HIS A 141 14.80 -0.19 5.35
N LEU A 142 13.88 -1.05 4.93
CA LEU A 142 12.46 -0.71 4.81
C LEU A 142 11.61 -1.26 5.97
N ASN A 143 11.82 -2.52 6.35
CA ASN A 143 11.06 -3.18 7.41
C ASN A 143 11.14 -2.42 8.75
N PRO A 144 12.29 -1.88 9.20
CA PRO A 144 12.34 -1.11 10.43
C PRO A 144 11.40 0.11 10.42
N LEU A 145 11.32 0.81 9.29
CA LEU A 145 10.44 1.98 9.12
C LEU A 145 8.96 1.57 9.09
N HIS A 146 8.62 0.48 8.39
CA HIS A 146 7.26 -0.05 8.39
C HIS A 146 6.81 -0.48 9.78
N LEU A 147 7.67 -1.18 10.54
CA LEU A 147 7.37 -1.62 11.90
C LEU A 147 7.17 -0.43 12.84
N GLU A 148 8.01 0.61 12.74
CA GLU A 148 7.86 1.82 13.53
C GLU A 148 6.59 2.59 13.18
N ALA A 149 6.24 2.71 11.90
CA ALA A 149 4.99 3.33 11.46
C ALA A 149 3.76 2.59 12.02
N VAL A 150 3.75 1.26 11.96
CA VAL A 150 2.69 0.43 12.56
C VAL A 150 2.63 0.60 14.08
N ALA A 151 3.78 0.61 14.77
CA ALA A 151 3.82 0.83 16.21
C ALA A 151 3.34 2.24 16.60
N THR A 152 3.60 3.24 15.76
CA THR A 152 3.13 4.62 15.94
C THR A 152 1.62 4.71 15.78
N THR A 153 1.04 4.14 14.72
CA THR A 153 -0.42 4.12 14.55
C THR A 153 -1.10 3.35 15.68
N GLN A 154 -0.58 2.18 16.06
CA GLN A 154 -1.14 1.37 17.14
C GLN A 154 -1.21 2.13 18.48
N ARG A 155 -0.17 2.91 18.82
CA ARG A 155 -0.16 3.72 20.04
C ARG A 155 -1.18 4.86 20.03
N ALA A 156 -1.56 5.36 18.86
CA ALA A 156 -2.50 6.47 18.70
C ALA A 156 -3.97 6.03 18.65
N LEU A 157 -4.26 4.75 18.37
CA LEU A 157 -5.64 4.24 18.26
C LEU A 157 -6.53 4.49 19.50
N PRO A 158 -6.03 4.38 20.75
CA PRO A 158 -6.86 4.68 21.92
C PRO A 158 -7.38 6.12 21.93
N GLU A 159 -6.66 7.07 21.33
CA GLU A 159 -7.08 8.47 21.23
C GLU A 159 -8.27 8.65 20.27
N LEU A 160 -8.45 7.72 19.33
CA LEU A 160 -9.59 7.62 18.43
C LEU A 160 -10.72 6.75 19.02
N GLY A 161 -10.51 6.14 20.19
CA GLY A 161 -11.48 5.35 20.93
C GLY A 161 -11.65 3.91 20.42
N ALA A 162 -10.53 3.26 20.08
CA ALA A 162 -10.44 1.82 19.80
C ALA A 162 -9.09 1.28 20.32
N GLU A 163 -9.00 0.02 20.78
CA GLU A 163 -7.72 -0.53 21.24
C GLU A 163 -6.87 -1.04 20.08
N THR A 164 -7.53 -1.46 19.01
CA THR A 164 -6.87 -2.00 17.80
C THR A 164 -7.45 -1.42 16.52
N TYR A 165 -6.67 -1.48 15.44
CA TYR A 165 -7.10 -1.03 14.12
C TYR A 165 -8.32 -1.84 13.65
N TYR A 166 -8.35 -3.12 14.00
CA TYR A 166 -9.49 -4.01 13.79
C TYR A 166 -10.77 -3.47 14.44
N GLU A 167 -10.71 -3.12 15.73
CA GLU A 167 -11.85 -2.57 16.46
C GLU A 167 -12.28 -1.20 15.94
N LEU A 168 -11.33 -0.36 15.52
CA LEU A 168 -11.67 0.91 14.88
C LEU A 168 -12.57 0.69 13.66
N TYR A 169 -12.19 -0.21 12.75
CA TYR A 169 -12.97 -0.47 11.54
C TYR A 169 -14.26 -1.24 11.83
N ARG A 170 -14.23 -2.24 12.72
CA ARG A 170 -15.39 -3.06 13.05
C ARG A 170 -16.43 -2.28 13.86
N ASP A 171 -16.03 -1.67 14.97
CA ASP A 171 -16.96 -1.05 15.94
C ASP A 171 -17.30 0.39 15.59
N ARG A 172 -16.33 1.16 15.11
CA ARG A 172 -16.54 2.60 14.86
C ARG A 172 -17.02 2.86 13.45
N PHE A 173 -16.51 2.12 12.46
CA PHE A 173 -16.88 2.29 11.06
C PHE A 173 -17.89 1.24 10.55
N GLY A 174 -18.23 0.24 11.36
CA GLY A 174 -19.30 -0.72 11.04
C GLY A 174 -18.96 -1.71 9.93
N PHE A 175 -17.67 -1.96 9.66
CA PHE A 175 -17.27 -2.98 8.69
C PHE A 175 -17.51 -4.39 9.25
N ASP A 176 -18.17 -5.24 8.45
CA ASP A 176 -18.34 -6.66 8.75
C ASP A 176 -17.07 -7.46 8.41
N LEU A 177 -16.02 -7.23 9.19
CA LEU A 177 -14.71 -7.89 8.98
C LEU A 177 -14.77 -9.39 9.30
N ASP A 178 -15.63 -9.79 10.24
CA ASP A 178 -15.85 -11.21 10.57
C ASP A 178 -16.57 -11.95 9.42
N GLY A 179 -17.61 -11.34 8.84
CA GLY A 179 -18.28 -11.84 7.65
C GLY A 179 -17.36 -11.89 6.43
N LEU A 180 -16.51 -10.87 6.23
CA LEU A 180 -15.48 -10.89 5.20
C LEU A 180 -14.49 -12.04 5.41
N ALA A 181 -14.00 -12.24 6.63
CA ALA A 181 -13.13 -13.37 6.95
C ALA A 181 -13.81 -14.73 6.68
N GLY A 182 -15.11 -14.83 6.97
CA GLY A 182 -15.93 -16.00 6.61
C GLY A 182 -15.97 -16.26 5.10
N GLN A 183 -16.19 -15.20 4.30
CA GLN A 183 -16.18 -15.28 2.84
C GLN A 183 -14.80 -15.70 2.30
N CYS A 184 -13.71 -15.13 2.83
CA CYS A 184 -12.35 -15.50 2.44
C CYS A 184 -12.05 -16.98 2.71
N ARG A 185 -12.42 -17.50 3.89
CA ARG A 185 -12.25 -18.93 4.22
C ARG A 185 -13.06 -19.83 3.30
N ALA A 186 -14.34 -19.53 3.09
CA ALA A 186 -15.19 -20.31 2.19
C ALA A 186 -14.66 -20.29 0.73
N PHE A 187 -14.12 -19.14 0.29
CA PHE A 187 -13.49 -19.03 -1.02
C PHE A 187 -12.26 -19.93 -1.11
N LEU A 188 -11.35 -19.87 -0.14
CA LEU A 188 -10.17 -20.75 -0.08
C LEU A 188 -10.58 -22.23 -0.07
N ASP A 189 -11.48 -22.64 0.82
CA ASP A 189 -11.96 -24.03 0.92
C ASP A 189 -12.53 -24.54 -0.41
N SER A 190 -13.20 -23.68 -1.16
CA SER A 190 -13.83 -24.04 -2.44
C SER A 190 -12.88 -23.98 -3.65
N THR A 191 -11.76 -23.26 -3.57
CA THR A 191 -10.89 -22.96 -4.72
C THR A 191 -9.46 -23.44 -4.60
N GLU A 192 -8.96 -23.75 -3.39
CA GLU A 192 -7.55 -24.07 -3.14
C GLU A 192 -7.06 -25.22 -4.04
N ARG A 193 -7.74 -26.38 -4.02
CA ARG A 193 -7.34 -27.52 -4.86
C ARG A 193 -7.36 -27.20 -6.37
N LEU A 194 -8.37 -26.46 -6.82
CA LEU A 194 -8.45 -26.05 -8.23
C LEU A 194 -7.26 -25.14 -8.59
N TYR A 195 -6.93 -24.20 -7.71
CA TYR A 195 -5.80 -23.31 -7.87
C TYR A 195 -4.49 -24.10 -7.89
N GLU A 196 -4.27 -25.02 -6.94
CA GLU A 196 -3.05 -25.83 -6.87
C GLU A 196 -2.83 -26.66 -8.15
N GLU A 197 -3.88 -27.36 -8.62
CA GLU A 197 -3.82 -28.18 -9.83
C GLU A 197 -3.61 -27.35 -11.11
N ALA A 198 -4.23 -26.18 -11.19
CA ALA A 198 -4.09 -25.29 -12.35
C ALA A 198 -2.71 -24.61 -12.35
N MET A 199 -2.27 -24.11 -11.21
CA MET A 199 -1.02 -23.39 -11.06
C MET A 199 0.19 -24.31 -11.20
N ASP A 200 0.18 -25.51 -10.61
CA ASP A 200 1.27 -26.49 -10.78
C ASP A 200 1.47 -26.85 -12.26
N ARG A 201 0.38 -27.11 -12.98
CA ARG A 201 0.42 -27.38 -14.42
C ARG A 201 0.99 -26.21 -15.21
N ALA A 202 0.49 -24.99 -14.94
CA ALA A 202 0.92 -23.80 -15.64
C ALA A 202 2.41 -23.47 -15.37
N LEU A 203 2.87 -23.62 -14.13
CA LEU A 203 4.28 -23.41 -13.76
C LEU A 203 5.19 -24.44 -14.43
N ARG A 204 4.80 -25.71 -14.48
CA ARG A 204 5.57 -26.76 -15.18
C ARG A 204 5.67 -26.46 -16.67
N GLU A 205 4.58 -26.03 -17.29
CA GLU A 205 4.53 -25.72 -18.72
C GLU A 205 5.37 -24.49 -19.08
N HIS A 206 5.27 -23.42 -18.30
CA HIS A 206 5.81 -22.11 -18.70
C HIS A 206 7.13 -21.72 -18.01
N VAL A 207 7.43 -22.29 -16.84
CA VAL A 207 8.63 -21.97 -16.04
C VAL A 207 9.49 -23.21 -15.76
N GLY A 208 8.94 -24.42 -15.91
CA GLY A 208 9.66 -25.68 -15.77
C GLY A 208 9.83 -26.16 -14.33
N VAL A 209 9.08 -25.61 -13.37
CA VAL A 209 9.10 -26.00 -11.94
C VAL A 209 7.70 -26.41 -11.48
N GLY A 210 7.62 -27.31 -10.51
CA GLY A 210 6.35 -27.64 -9.85
C GLY A 210 5.95 -26.57 -8.81
N LEU A 211 4.67 -26.50 -8.47
CA LEU A 211 4.16 -25.53 -7.48
C LEU A 211 4.85 -25.66 -6.12
N ALA A 212 5.12 -26.89 -5.68
CA ALA A 212 5.77 -27.16 -4.40
C ALA A 212 7.24 -26.67 -4.32
N GLU A 213 7.89 -26.44 -5.46
CA GLU A 213 9.28 -25.95 -5.55
C GLU A 213 9.34 -24.50 -6.02
N ALA A 214 8.19 -23.92 -6.38
CA ALA A 214 8.11 -22.60 -6.96
C ALA A 214 8.31 -21.55 -5.89
N GLU A 215 9.15 -20.58 -6.21
CA GLU A 215 9.44 -19.43 -5.35
C GLU A 215 8.82 -18.16 -5.93
N ARG A 216 8.86 -17.06 -5.16
CA ARG A 216 8.30 -15.76 -5.59
C ARG A 216 8.85 -15.30 -6.94
N TYR A 217 10.14 -15.54 -7.19
CA TYR A 217 10.81 -15.16 -8.43
C TYR A 217 10.42 -16.04 -9.64
N ASP A 218 9.91 -17.25 -9.43
CA ASP A 218 9.34 -18.09 -10.49
C ASP A 218 7.94 -17.61 -10.87
N THR A 219 7.15 -17.19 -9.87
CA THR A 219 5.84 -16.58 -10.07
C THR A 219 5.93 -15.27 -10.86
N ARG A 220 6.91 -14.40 -10.54
CA ARG A 220 7.20 -13.19 -11.33
C ARG A 220 7.50 -13.52 -12.81
N ARG A 221 8.31 -14.55 -13.06
CA ARG A 221 8.67 -14.99 -14.41
C ARG A 221 7.45 -15.53 -15.16
N PHE A 222 6.61 -16.32 -14.48
CA PHE A 222 5.36 -16.83 -15.03
C PHE A 222 4.45 -15.69 -15.51
N PHE A 223 4.14 -14.72 -14.64
CA PHE A 223 3.24 -13.61 -14.98
C PHE A 223 3.82 -12.63 -16.01
N ARG A 224 5.14 -12.54 -16.17
CA ARG A 224 5.76 -11.79 -17.27
C ARG A 224 5.31 -12.28 -18.64
N GLY A 225 4.95 -13.56 -18.76
CA GLY A 225 4.35 -14.09 -19.98
C GLY A 225 5.29 -14.09 -21.18
N ALA A 226 6.55 -14.49 -20.99
CA ALA A 226 7.60 -14.27 -21.99
C ALA A 226 7.37 -14.91 -23.37
N SER A 227 6.56 -15.95 -23.42
CA SER A 227 6.13 -16.58 -24.67
C SER A 227 5.35 -15.65 -25.60
N TRP A 228 4.76 -14.58 -25.06
CA TRP A 228 3.90 -13.65 -25.80
C TRP A 228 4.66 -12.50 -26.47
N ASP A 229 5.95 -12.28 -26.17
CA ASP A 229 6.74 -11.16 -26.72
C ASP A 229 6.66 -11.07 -28.25
N LYS A 230 6.66 -12.22 -28.94
CA LYS A 230 6.58 -12.29 -30.40
C LYS A 230 5.27 -11.72 -30.98
N ALA A 231 4.20 -11.71 -30.19
CA ALA A 231 2.91 -11.13 -30.58
C ALA A 231 2.88 -9.59 -30.43
N PHE A 232 3.83 -9.02 -29.69
CA PHE A 232 3.92 -7.59 -29.40
C PHE A 232 5.28 -7.04 -29.83
N PRO A 233 5.56 -6.96 -31.13
CA PRO A 233 6.83 -6.43 -31.61
C PRO A 233 6.88 -4.91 -31.41
N ALA A 234 8.02 -4.41 -30.93
CA ALA A 234 8.18 -3.03 -30.49
C ALA A 234 7.89 -1.99 -31.59
N ASP A 235 8.18 -2.33 -32.85
CA ASP A 235 7.94 -1.49 -34.02
C ASP A 235 6.45 -1.32 -34.38
N ARG A 236 5.55 -2.08 -33.73
CA ARG A 236 4.10 -2.02 -33.93
C ARG A 236 3.32 -1.59 -32.69
N MET A 237 4.00 -1.28 -31.59
CA MET A 237 3.35 -0.75 -30.39
C MET A 237 2.97 0.73 -30.58
N LEU A 238 1.86 1.15 -29.96
CA LEU A 238 1.50 2.57 -29.89
C LEU A 238 2.44 3.27 -28.89
N PRO A 239 2.89 4.50 -29.18
CA PRO A 239 3.72 5.28 -28.27
C PRO A 239 2.97 5.68 -26.99
#